data_AF-A0A7G8IPS6-F1
#
_entry.id   AF-A0A7G8IPS6-F1
#
_cell.length_a   1.000
_cell.length_b   1.000
_cell.length_c   1.000
_cell.angle_alpha   90.00
_cell.angle_beta   90.00
_cell.angle_gamma   90.00
#
_symmetry.space_group_name_H-M   'P 1'
#
loop_
_entity.id
_entity.type
_entity.pdbx_description
1 polymer ?
#
loop_
_entity_poly.entity_id
_entity_poly.type
_entity_poly.pdbx_seq_one_letter_code
_entity_poly.pdbx_strand_id
1 'polypeptide(L)' 'MPNMKRYTVRYRDAGSQRMEGCFYAGDAFEARVLAMEDIPFIRNHPNAIDLIRCEEHQTARMAA' A
#
# COMPACT_ATOMS: atom_id res chain seq x y z
N MET A 1 0.78 -17.54 -13.05
CA MET A 1 0.72 -16.88 -11.74
C MET A 1 -0.10 -15.62 -11.92
N PRO A 2 -1.12 -15.33 -11.09
CA PRO A 2 -1.95 -14.15 -11.30
C PRO A 2 -1.05 -12.91 -11.25
N ASN A 3 -1.44 -11.90 -12.02
CA ASN A 3 -0.64 -10.73 -12.36
C ASN A 3 -0.44 -9.84 -11.12
N MET A 4 0.51 -10.21 -10.24
CA MET A 4 0.83 -9.47 -9.03
C MET A 4 1.55 -8.18 -9.39
N LYS A 5 1.00 -7.06 -8.95
CA LYS A 5 1.51 -5.72 -9.19
C LYS A 5 2.13 -5.18 -7.92
N ARG A 6 3.05 -4.24 -8.07
CA ARG A 6 3.62 -3.52 -6.93
C ARG A 6 2.66 -2.42 -6.49
N TYR A 7 2.30 -2.44 -5.22
CA TYR A 7 1.49 -1.42 -4.57
C TYR A 7 2.28 -0.74 -3.46
N THR A 8 2.17 0.59 -3.39
CA THR A 8 2.67 1.40 -2.28
C THR A 8 1.49 1.78 -1.40
N VAL A 9 1.52 1.34 -0.15
CA VAL A 9 0.53 1.67 0.88
C VAL A 9 1.15 2.73 1.79
N ARG A 10 0.55 3.92 1.80
CA ARG A 10 0.95 5.02 2.69
C ARG A 10 -0.01 5.09 3.86
N TYR A 11 0.52 5.19 5.06
CA TYR A 11 -0.26 5.30 6.29
C TYR A 11 0.36 6.31 7.25
N ARG A 12 -0.42 6.76 8.23
CA ARG A 12 0.07 7.54 9.36
C ARG A 12 0.23 6.68 10.59
N ASP A 13 1.33 6.85 11.33
CA ASP A 13 1.54 6.18 12.61
C ASP A 13 0.88 6.95 13.77
N ALA A 14 1.09 6.46 15.01
CA ALA A 14 0.60 7.12 16.22
C ALA A 14 1.16 8.55 16.41
N GLY A 15 2.34 8.84 15.86
CA GLY A 15 2.98 10.15 15.85
C GLY A 15 2.54 11.04 14.68
N SER A 16 1.54 10.62 13.90
CA SER A 16 1.12 11.27 12.65
C SER A 16 2.24 11.39 11.60
N GLN A 17 3.28 10.57 11.70
CA GLN A 17 4.33 10.47 10.70
C GLN A 17 3.84 9.65 9.51
N ARG A 18 4.17 10.10 8.31
CA ARG A 18 3.86 9.38 7.08
C ARG A 18 4.86 8.25 6.89
N MET A 19 4.33 7.05 6.79
CA MET A 19 5.09 5.83 6.51
C MET A 19 4.59 5.22 5.20
N GLU A 20 5.46 4.50 4.51
CA GLU A 20 5.15 3.82 3.26
C GLU A 20 5.64 2.38 3.32
N GLY A 21 4.80 1.44 2.89
CA GLY A 21 5.11 0.04 2.71
C GLY A 21 4.84 -0.40 1.28
N CYS A 22 5.70 -1.26 0.74
CA CYS A 22 5.58 -1.81 -0.60
C CYS A 22 5.11 -3.26 -0.54
N PHE A 23 4.02 -3.57 -1.23
CA PHE A 23 3.41 -4.89 -1.22
C PHE A 23 3.17 -5.37 -2.66
N TYR A 24 3.39 -6.66 -2.89
CA TYR A 24 3.01 -7.31 -4.15
C TYR A 24 1.63 -7.93 -3.97
N ALA A 25 0.67 -7.49 -4.77
CA ALA A 25 -0.73 -7.90 -4.67
C ALA A 25 -1.39 -7.91 -6.05
N GLY A 26 -2.46 -8.68 -6.22
CA GLY A 26 -3.28 -8.68 -7.43
C GLY A 26 -4.14 -7.42 -7.56
N ASP A 27 -4.56 -6.82 -6.44
CA ASP A 27 -5.30 -5.57 -6.41
C ASP A 27 -4.99 -4.70 -5.17
N ALA A 28 -5.59 -3.51 -5.10
CA ALA A 28 -5.39 -2.58 -4.00
C ALA A 28 -6.01 -3.07 -2.67
N PHE A 29 -7.01 -3.94 -2.73
CA PHE A 29 -7.65 -4.50 -1.53
C PHE A 29 -6.77 -5.57 -0.89
N GLU A 30 -6.18 -6.45 -1.70
CA GLU A 30 -5.20 -7.42 -1.23
C GLU A 30 -3.96 -6.70 -0.68
N ALA A 31 -3.47 -5.64 -1.33
CA ALA A 31 -2.38 -4.81 -0.78
C ALA A 31 -2.72 -4.22 0.60
N ARG A 32 -3.98 -3.83 0.82
CA ARG A 32 -4.48 -3.36 2.11
C ARG A 32 -4.44 -4.46 3.16
N VAL A 33 -4.91 -5.66 2.82
CA VAL A 33 -4.92 -6.81 3.72
C VAL A 33 -3.50 -7.19 4.11
N LEU A 34 -2.58 -7.28 3.15
CA LEU A 34 -1.16 -7.55 3.40
C LEU A 34 -0.54 -6.50 4.33
N ALA A 35 -0.84 -5.22 4.12
CA ALA A 35 -0.38 -4.15 5.01
C ALA A 35 -0.95 -4.28 6.43
N MET A 36 -2.18 -4.77 6.60
CA MET A 36 -2.77 -5.06 7.91
C MET A 36 -2.15 -6.27 8.60
N GLU A 37 -1.72 -7.26 7.84
CA GLU A 37 -1.05 -8.45 8.40
C GLU A 37 0.39 -8.12 8.83
N ASP A 38 1.09 -7.32 8.05
CA ASP A 38 2.51 -6.97 8.28
C ASP A 38 2.68 -5.84 9.30
N ILE A 39 1.74 -4.88 9.36
CA ILE A 39 1.86 -3.68 10.18
C ILE A 39 0.77 -3.69 11.27
N PRO A 40 1.12 -4.02 12.54
CA PRO A 40 0.17 -4.12 13.65
C PRO A 40 -0.63 -2.84 13.88
N PHE A 41 -0.01 -1.68 13.61
CA PHE A 41 -0.68 -0.39 13.73
C PHE A 41 -1.85 -0.26 12.75
N ILE A 42 -1.66 -0.66 11.48
CA ILE A 42 -2.69 -0.60 10.45
C ILE A 42 -3.78 -1.64 10.73
N ARG A 43 -3.43 -2.81 11.27
CA ARG A 43 -4.39 -3.82 11.72
C ARG A 43 -5.43 -3.26 12.70
N ASN A 44 -4.94 -2.50 13.68
CA ASN A 44 -5.79 -1.89 14.72
C ASN A 44 -6.44 -0.58 14.23
N HIS A 45 -5.81 0.12 13.29
CA HIS A 45 -6.26 1.39 12.73
C HIS A 45 -6.32 1.32 11.19
N PRO A 46 -7.28 0.57 10.62
CA PRO A 46 -7.37 0.36 9.18
C PRO A 46 -7.64 1.65 8.38
N ASN A 47 -8.19 2.67 9.04
CA ASN A 47 -8.45 3.99 8.49
C ASN A 47 -7.22 4.92 8.54
N ALA A 48 -6.10 4.47 9.11
CA ALA A 48 -4.85 5.23 9.09
C ALA A 48 -4.13 5.16 7.73
N ILE A 49 -4.60 4.30 6.82
CA ILE A 49 -4.13 4.24 5.44
C ILE A 49 -4.67 5.46 4.69
N ASP A 50 -3.75 6.28 4.18
CA ASP A 50 -4.07 7.48 3.42
C ASP A 50 -4.17 7.20 1.92
N LEU A 51 -3.34 6.27 1.41
CA LEU A 51 -3.20 6.01 -0.03
C LEU A 51 -2.78 4.57 -0.28
N ILE A 52 -3.38 3.95 -1.30
CA ILE A 52 -2.88 2.73 -1.91
C ILE A 52 -2.67 3.01 -3.39
N ARG A 53 -1.43 2.92 -3.85
CA ARG A 53 -1.02 3.30 -5.21
C ARG A 53 -0.43 2.11 -5.94
N CYS A 54 -0.93 1.81 -7.13
CA CYS A 54 -0.29 0.85 -8.03
C CYS A 54 0.88 1.51 -8.77
N GLU A 55 2.08 0.96 -8.63
CA GLU A 55 3.30 1.52 -9.22
C GLU A 55 3.38 1.26 -10.75
N GLU A 56 2.75 0.20 -11.26
CA GLU A 56 2.71 -0.08 -12.71
C GLU A 56 2.08 1.08 -13.50
N HIS A 57 1.05 1.73 -12.94
CA HIS A 57 0.41 2.88 -13.57
C HIS A 57 1.25 4.16 -13.47
N GLN A 58 2.26 4.20 -12.58
CA GLN A 58 3.17 5.33 -12.45
C GLN A 58 4.35 5.26 -13.40
N THR A 59 4.91 4.07 -13.64
CA THR A 59 6.01 3.90 -14.59
C THR A 59 5.61 4.34 -16.00
N ALA A 60 4.35 4.08 -16.39
CA ALA A 60 3.79 4.54 -17.66
C ALA A 60 3.65 6.08 -17.77
N ARG A 61 3.60 6.81 -16.64
CA ARG A 61 3.44 8.28 -16.61
C ARG A 61 4.77 9.05 -16.52
N MET A 62 5.86 8.40 -16.12
CA MET A 62 7.19 9.04 -16.04
C MET A 62 8.07 8.79 -17.28
N ALA A 63 7.62 7.95 -18.22
CA ALA A 63 8.32 7.63 -19.45
C ALA A 63 7.84 8.43 -20.69
N ALA A 64 7.12 9.54 -20.48
CA ALA A 64 6.55 10.39 -21.54
C ALA A 64 7.16 11.80 -21.52
#